data_AF-A0A358E2W3-F1
#
_entry.id   AF-A0A358E2W3-F1
#
_cell.length_a   1.000
_cell.length_b   1.000
_cell.length_c   1.000
_cell.angle_alpha   90.00
_cell.angle_beta   90.00
_cell.angle_gamma   90.00
#
_symmetry.space_group_name_H-M   'P 1'
#
loop_
_entity.id
_entity.type
_entity.pdbx_description
1 polymer ?
#
loop_
_entity_poly.entity_id
_entity_poly.type
_entity_poly.pdbx_seq_one_letter_code
_entity_poly.pdbx_strand_id
1 'polypeptide(L)'
;KKVGVSMLVKQILNVHWYKNKSQSPLAKRLQLVALNAVMKAVTNDKLAPEVRMEAELALLEFSEWLDDKADDNQYEILKEQFDTYWASKAWPSTFEVEPLPPG
;
A
#
# COMPACT_ATOMS: atom_id res chain seq x y z
N LYS A 1 16.71 18.53 3.45
CA LYS A 1 16.18 17.54 4.41
C LYS A 1 16.27 16.16 3.75
N LYS A 2 16.90 15.16 4.38
CA LYS A 2 16.84 13.77 3.89
C LYS A 2 15.39 13.30 4.05
N VAL A 3 14.75 12.87 2.98
CA VAL A 3 13.41 12.27 3.06
C VAL A 3 13.59 10.84 3.53
N GLY A 4 13.00 10.50 4.68
CA GLY A 4 13.03 9.14 5.21
C GLY A 4 12.09 8.21 4.45
N VAL A 5 12.38 6.90 4.49
CA VAL A 5 11.58 5.87 3.79
C VAL A 5 10.13 5.88 4.25
N SER A 6 9.90 5.93 5.56
CA SER A 6 8.56 6.05 6.14
C SER A 6 7.80 7.27 5.60
N MET A 7 8.46 8.43 5.49
CA MET A 7 7.84 9.64 4.94
C MET A 7 7.44 9.49 3.47
N LEU A 8 8.26 8.81 2.66
CA LEU A 8 7.91 8.52 1.26
C LEU A 8 6.68 7.62 1.15
N VAL A 9 6.64 6.53 1.91
CA VAL A 9 5.49 5.60 1.92
C VAL A 9 4.23 6.33 2.39
N LYS A 10 4.29 7.10 3.48
CA LYS A 10 3.17 7.91 3.96
C LYS A 10 2.70 8.93 2.92
N GLN A 11 3.61 9.53 2.14
CA GLN A 11 3.23 10.46 1.08
C GLN A 11 2.48 9.77 -0.06
N ILE A 12 2.91 8.58 -0.49
CA ILE A 12 2.19 7.75 -1.47
C ILE A 12 0.78 7.43 -0.96
N LEU A 13 0.69 6.92 0.28
CA LEU A 13 -0.58 6.58 0.91
C LEU A 13 -1.50 7.79 1.07
N ASN A 14 -0.94 8.95 1.43
CA ASN A 14 -1.69 10.18 1.58
C ASN A 14 -2.30 10.66 0.24
N VAL A 15 -1.55 10.55 -0.87
CA VAL A 15 -2.05 10.94 -2.20
C VAL A 15 -3.15 10.01 -2.67
N HIS A 16 -2.97 8.70 -2.49
CA HIS A 16 -3.86 7.72 -3.11
C HIS A 16 -5.03 7.29 -2.23
N TRP A 17 -4.88 7.29 -0.90
CA TRP A 17 -5.90 6.76 0.03
C TRP A 17 -6.47 7.87 0.92
N TYR A 18 -5.63 8.57 1.70
CA TYR A 18 -6.15 9.49 2.73
C TYR A 18 -6.84 10.75 2.17
N LYS A 19 -6.29 11.35 1.11
CA LYS A 19 -6.86 12.58 0.50
C LYS A 19 -7.67 12.32 -0.76
N ASN A 20 -7.59 11.13 -1.33
CA ASN A 20 -8.29 10.82 -2.57
C ASN A 20 -9.76 10.53 -2.29
N LYS A 21 -10.63 11.46 -2.66
CA LYS A 21 -12.09 11.30 -2.56
C LYS A 21 -12.72 10.76 -3.86
N SER A 22 -11.92 10.57 -4.91
CA SER A 22 -12.42 10.12 -6.21
C SER A 22 -12.74 8.63 -6.18
N GLN A 23 -13.98 8.29 -6.52
CA GLN A 23 -14.45 6.90 -6.67
C GLN A 23 -14.38 6.42 -8.13
N SER A 24 -13.73 7.19 -9.01
CA SER A 24 -13.60 6.81 -10.42
C SER A 24 -12.80 5.50 -10.59
N PRO A 25 -13.09 4.67 -11.61
CA PRO A 25 -12.34 3.45 -11.87
C PRO A 25 -10.83 3.67 -12.02
N LEU A 26 -10.43 4.80 -12.64
CA LEU A 26 -9.03 5.18 -12.78
C LEU A 26 -8.37 5.48 -11.43
N ALA A 27 -9.06 6.21 -10.55
CA ALA A 27 -8.55 6.49 -9.21
C ALA A 27 -8.32 5.21 -8.40
N LYS A 28 -9.26 4.25 -8.48
CA LYS A 28 -9.13 2.93 -7.84
C LYS A 28 -7.96 2.12 -8.42
N ARG A 29 -7.79 2.15 -9.74
CA ARG A 29 -6.64 1.50 -10.38
C ARG A 29 -5.32 2.10 -9.89
N LEU A 30 -5.21 3.43 -9.82
CA LEU A 30 -4.00 4.10 -9.34
C LEU A 30 -3.72 3.80 -7.85
N GLN A 31 -4.76 3.70 -7.01
CA GLN A 31 -4.65 3.27 -5.61
C GLN A 31 -3.99 1.90 -5.48
N LEU A 32 -4.52 0.90 -6.18
CA LEU A 32 -4.03 -0.47 -6.11
C LEU A 32 -2.66 -0.63 -6.76
N VAL A 33 -2.38 0.09 -7.86
CA VAL A 33 -1.05 0.12 -8.49
C VAL A 33 0.00 0.70 -7.55
N ALA A 34 -0.31 1.82 -6.90
CA ALA A 34 0.61 2.45 -5.95
C ALA A 34 0.88 1.53 -4.75
N LEU A 35 -0.17 0.90 -4.19
CA LEU A 35 0.00 -0.06 -3.09
C LEU A 35 0.81 -1.29 -3.51
N ASN A 36 0.53 -1.87 -4.68
CA ASN A 36 1.29 -3.00 -5.21
C ASN A 36 2.77 -2.67 -5.39
N ALA A 37 3.11 -1.46 -5.85
CA ALA A 37 4.50 -1.01 -5.95
C ALA A 37 5.18 -0.91 -4.57
N VAL A 38 4.48 -0.39 -3.56
CA VAL A 38 4.99 -0.34 -2.17
C VAL A 38 5.20 -1.75 -1.63
N MET A 39 4.21 -2.64 -1.75
CA MET A 39 4.30 -4.00 -1.23
C MET A 39 5.40 -4.80 -1.92
N LYS A 40 5.53 -4.71 -3.26
CA LYS A 40 6.63 -5.32 -4.01
C LYS A 40 8.01 -4.86 -3.52
N ALA A 41 8.14 -3.60 -3.15
CA ALA A 41 9.40 -3.08 -2.61
C ALA A 41 9.67 -3.63 -1.20
N VAL A 42 8.68 -3.58 -0.31
CA VAL A 42 8.81 -3.99 1.10
C VAL A 42 9.04 -5.50 1.25
N THR A 43 8.37 -6.32 0.43
CA THR A 43 8.53 -7.77 0.42
C THR A 43 9.72 -8.24 -0.42
N ASN A 44 10.58 -7.34 -0.90
CA ASN A 44 11.78 -7.72 -1.63
C ASN A 44 12.84 -8.25 -0.66
N ASP A 45 13.35 -9.45 -0.92
CA ASP A 45 14.39 -10.10 -0.09
C ASP A 45 15.72 -9.33 -0.08
N LYS A 46 15.97 -8.48 -1.09
CA LYS A 46 17.17 -7.65 -1.19
C LYS A 46 17.04 -6.31 -0.47
N LEU A 47 15.85 -5.98 0.04
CA LEU A 47 15.66 -4.73 0.78
C LEU A 47 16.38 -4.82 2.14
N ALA A 48 17.16 -3.80 2.45
CA ALA A 48 17.85 -3.72 3.73
C ALA A 48 16.84 -3.75 4.91
N PRO A 49 17.09 -4.51 5.99
CA PRO A 49 16.14 -4.69 7.09
C PRO A 49 15.68 -3.38 7.74
N GLU A 50 16.56 -2.41 7.90
CA GLU A 50 16.26 -1.08 8.46
C GLU A 50 15.34 -0.27 7.54
N VAL A 51 15.50 -0.41 6.23
CA VAL A 51 14.61 0.23 5.24
C VAL A 51 13.25 -0.44 5.25
N ARG A 52 13.22 -1.78 5.35
CA ARG A 52 11.98 -2.55 5.49
C ARG A 52 11.22 -2.12 6.74
N MET A 53 11.89 -2.04 7.89
CA MET A 53 11.28 -1.64 9.16
C MET A 53 10.62 -0.25 9.05
N GLU A 54 11.30 0.74 8.48
CA GLU A 54 10.75 2.08 8.29
C GLU A 54 9.52 2.11 7.37
N ALA A 55 9.51 1.28 6.33
CA ALA A 55 8.36 1.15 5.44
C ALA A 55 7.20 0.41 6.14
N GLU A 56 7.49 -0.67 6.88
CA GLU A 56 6.51 -1.42 7.66
C GLU A 56 5.83 -0.56 8.73
N LEU A 57 6.54 0.38 9.37
CA LEU A 57 5.92 1.34 10.31
C LEU A 57 4.83 2.19 9.64
N ALA A 58 5.07 2.67 8.41
CA ALA A 58 4.06 3.42 7.66
C ALA A 58 2.89 2.53 7.20
N LEU A 59 3.17 1.26 6.87
CA LEU A 59 2.14 0.28 6.51
C LEU A 59 1.31 -0.18 7.71
N LEU A 60 1.88 -0.19 8.91
CA LEU A 60 1.15 -0.49 10.15
C LEU A 60 0.10 0.59 10.41
N GLU A 61 0.49 1.87 10.37
CA GLU A 61 -0.45 2.99 10.47
C GLU A 61 -1.55 2.94 9.39
N PHE A 62 -1.20 2.50 8.18
CA PHE A 62 -2.19 2.30 7.12
C PHE A 62 -3.16 1.17 7.42
N SER A 63 -2.67 0.05 7.97
CA SER A 63 -3.48 -1.08 8.39
C SER A 63 -4.45 -0.70 9.51
N GLU A 64 -4.04 0.17 10.43
CA GLU A 64 -4.91 0.75 11.48
C GLU A 64 -5.98 1.68 10.87
N TRP A 65 -5.59 2.53 9.92
CA TRP A 65 -6.55 3.39 9.21
C TRP A 65 -7.59 2.59 8.42
N LEU A 66 -7.22 1.42 7.85
CA LEU A 66 -8.17 0.53 7.18
C LEU A 66 -9.19 -0.04 8.16
N ASP A 67 -8.78 -0.34 9.39
CA ASP A 67 -9.67 -0.81 10.47
C ASP A 67 -10.74 0.24 10.80
N ASP A 68 -10.33 1.50 10.92
CA ASP A 68 -11.23 2.66 11.08
C ASP A 68 -12.14 2.94 9.86
N LYS A 69 -12.00 2.16 8.78
CA LYS A 69 -12.75 2.30 7.52
C LYS A 69 -13.46 1.01 7.12
N ALA A 70 -13.42 -0.02 7.97
CA ALA A 70 -13.93 -1.36 7.68
C ALA A 70 -15.46 -1.42 7.44
N ASP A 71 -16.22 -0.35 7.72
CA ASP A 71 -17.62 -0.22 7.32
C ASP A 71 -17.83 -0.20 5.77
N ASP A 72 -16.76 -0.03 4.98
CA ASP A 72 -16.77 -0.22 3.52
C ASP A 72 -16.15 -1.58 3.17
N ASN A 73 -16.95 -2.46 2.55
CA ASN A 73 -16.56 -3.80 2.13
C ASN A 73 -15.24 -3.84 1.31
N GLN A 74 -14.89 -2.77 0.58
CA GLN A 74 -13.63 -2.72 -0.18
C GLN A 74 -12.41 -2.61 0.74
N TYR A 75 -12.53 -1.87 1.86
CA TYR A 75 -11.45 -1.74 2.83
C TYR A 75 -11.35 -2.96 3.74
N GLU A 76 -12.46 -3.66 4.00
CA GLU A 76 -12.46 -4.95 4.70
C GLU A 76 -11.59 -5.98 3.97
N ILE A 77 -11.80 -6.16 2.64
CA ILE A 77 -10.97 -7.07 1.83
C ILE A 77 -9.48 -6.69 1.90
N LEU A 78 -9.19 -5.38 1.85
CA LEU A 78 -7.80 -4.94 1.92
C LEU A 78 -7.19 -5.18 3.30
N LYS A 79 -7.97 -5.01 4.36
CA LYS A 79 -7.56 -5.31 5.74
C LYS A 79 -7.21 -6.79 5.91
N GLU A 80 -8.00 -7.71 5.37
CA GLU A 80 -7.70 -9.15 5.39
C GLU A 80 -6.37 -9.49 4.68
N GLN A 81 -6.06 -8.79 3.58
CA GLN A 81 -4.77 -8.94 2.88
C GLN A 81 -3.61 -8.47 3.74
N PHE A 82 -3.77 -7.35 4.47
CA PHE A 82 -2.79 -6.87 5.44
C PHE A 82 -2.63 -7.83 6.60
N ASP A 83 -3.71 -8.41 7.14
CA ASP A 83 -3.63 -9.39 8.22
C ASP A 83 -2.86 -10.65 7.78
N THR A 84 -3.09 -11.11 6.55
CA THR A 84 -2.31 -12.20 5.93
C THR A 84 -0.83 -11.83 5.81
N TYR A 85 -0.53 -10.61 5.40
CA TYR A 85 0.83 -10.12 5.30
C TYR A 85 1.52 -10.02 6.65
N TRP A 86 0.85 -9.53 7.69
CA TRP A 86 1.44 -9.47 9.03
C TRP A 86 1.68 -10.86 9.63
N ALA A 87 0.80 -11.82 9.33
CA ALA A 87 0.94 -13.20 9.80
C ALA A 87 2.06 -13.98 9.09
N SER A 88 2.27 -13.76 7.79
CA SER A 88 3.15 -14.60 6.96
C SER A 88 4.37 -13.87 6.37
N LYS A 89 4.37 -12.54 6.40
CA LYS A 89 5.27 -11.66 5.66
C LYS A 89 5.25 -11.84 4.14
N ALA A 90 4.27 -12.57 3.61
CA ALA A 90 3.99 -12.70 2.19
C ALA A 90 2.79 -11.83 1.79
N TRP A 91 2.93 -11.05 0.71
CA TRP A 91 1.83 -10.24 0.19
C TRP A 91 0.95 -11.07 -0.77
N PRO A 92 -0.34 -11.29 -0.48
CA PRO A 92 -1.19 -12.20 -1.26
C PRO A 92 -1.71 -11.58 -2.57
N SER A 93 -1.65 -10.25 -2.71
CA SER A 93 -2.32 -9.49 -3.78
C SER A 93 -1.32 -8.80 -4.71
N THR A 94 -0.26 -9.52 -5.10
CA THR A 94 0.72 -9.02 -6.07
C THR A 94 0.17 -9.17 -7.49
N PHE A 95 0.44 -8.19 -8.35
CA PHE A 95 0.14 -8.29 -9.77
C PHE A 95 1.19 -7.57 -10.62
N GLU A 96 1.30 -7.98 -11.88
CA GLU A 96 2.09 -7.25 -12.86
C GLU A 96 1.26 -6.13 -13.48
N VAL A 97 1.77 -4.91 -13.37
CA VAL A 97 1.09 -3.74 -13.92
C VAL A 97 1.36 -3.73 -15.41
N GLU A 98 0.36 -4.11 -16.21
CA GLU A 98 0.46 -3.92 -17.65
C GLU A 98 0.60 -2.44 -17.99
N PRO A 99 1.50 -2.09 -18.94
CA PRO A 99 1.64 -0.72 -19.40
C PRO A 99 0.29 -0.20 -19.90
N LEU A 100 -0.05 1.04 -19.54
CA LEU A 100 -1.25 1.67 -20.06
C LEU A 100 -1.15 1.74 -21.59
N PRO A 101 -2.23 1.43 -22.34
CA PRO A 101 -2.20 1.54 -23.79
C PRO A 101 -1.81 2.97 -24.18
N PRO A 102 -0.97 3.16 -25.22
CA PRO A 102 -0.72 4.49 -25.76
C PRO A 102 -2.07 5.04 -26.22
N GLY A 103 -2.50 6.14 -25.60
CA GLY A 103 -3.71 6.85 -25.98
C GLY A 103 -3.60 7.48 -27.36
#